data_AF-A0A7C0ZXY8-F1
#
_entry.id   AF-A0A7C0ZXY8-F1
#
_cell.length_a   1.000
_cell.length_b   1.000
_cell.length_c   1.000
_cell.angle_alpha   90.00
_cell.angle_beta   90.00
_cell.angle_gamma   90.00
#
_symmetry.space_group_name_H-M   'P 1'
#
loop_
_entity.id
_entity.type
_entity.pdbx_description
1 polymer ?
#
loop_
_entity_poly.entity_id
_entity_poly.type
_entity_poly.pdbx_seq_one_letter_code
_entity_poly.pdbx_strand_id
1 'polypeptide(L)'
;RFVGAVRTIAPDAAGAPVMLVEGGNAVVQAFRKATSISLLTITALLLLALRSVRDTLTALAPLGLAALLTVALMRLAGISFNLANIIVLPLLIGLGVAFGIYLVTRWRSGIPVADLLQTSTPEAVLFSALTTMSSFGSLAVASDPGMSVLGRTLSISLAAVLLCILILLPAILALRATPTPGAGTGRGKAR
;
A
#
# COMPACT_ATOMS: atom_id res chain seq x y z
N ARG A 1 27.97 13.64 -8.67
CA ARG A 1 28.74 14.82 -9.15
C ARG A 1 30.18 14.45 -9.54
N PHE A 2 30.93 13.72 -8.72
CA PHE A 2 32.29 13.26 -9.05
C PHE A 2 32.35 12.33 -10.28
N VAL A 3 31.56 11.26 -10.33
CA VAL A 3 31.55 10.30 -11.48
C VAL A 3 31.20 10.96 -12.82
N GLY A 4 30.27 11.92 -12.80
CA GLY A 4 29.93 12.70 -14.01
C GLY A 4 31.08 13.57 -14.51
N ALA A 5 31.87 14.16 -13.61
CA ALA A 5 33.04 14.96 -13.96
C ALA A 5 34.24 14.10 -14.40
N VAL A 6 34.35 12.86 -13.92
CA VAL A 6 35.37 11.92 -14.40
C VAL A 6 35.04 11.40 -15.79
N ARG A 7 33.77 11.10 -16.10
CA ARG A 7 33.35 10.65 -17.44
C ARG A 7 33.48 11.71 -18.53
N THR A 8 33.48 13.01 -18.20
CA THR A 8 33.77 14.08 -19.18
C THR A 8 35.23 14.10 -19.62
N ILE A 9 36.14 13.48 -18.85
CA ILE A 9 37.58 13.46 -19.10
C ILE A 9 38.05 12.07 -19.57
N ALA A 10 37.44 11.00 -19.06
CA ALA A 10 37.73 9.61 -19.44
C ALA A 10 36.40 8.83 -19.59
N PRO A 11 35.85 8.71 -20.81
CA PRO A 11 34.56 8.06 -21.05
C PRO A 11 34.53 6.57 -20.69
N ASP A 12 35.69 5.89 -20.78
CA ASP A 12 35.88 4.48 -20.43
C ASP A 12 36.41 4.25 -19.00
N ALA A 13 36.32 5.26 -18.11
CA ALA A 13 36.74 5.11 -16.73
C ALA A 13 35.90 4.04 -16.01
N ALA A 14 36.46 2.84 -15.88
CA ALA A 14 35.93 1.74 -15.09
C ALA A 14 36.61 1.72 -13.71
N GLY A 15 35.82 1.54 -12.66
CA GLY A 15 36.31 1.46 -11.29
C GLY A 15 35.18 1.23 -10.30
N ALA A 16 35.52 0.78 -9.08
CA ALA A 16 34.56 0.51 -8.02
C ALA A 16 33.54 1.65 -7.78
N PRO A 17 33.90 2.95 -7.83
CA PRO A 17 32.94 4.04 -7.65
C PRO A 17 31.93 4.17 -8.81
N VAL A 18 32.36 3.89 -10.04
CA VAL A 18 31.50 3.96 -11.23
C VAL A 18 30.50 2.82 -11.22
N MET A 19 30.96 1.60 -10.93
CA MET A 19 30.09 0.42 -10.79
C MET A 19 29.02 0.59 -9.70
N LEU A 20 29.37 1.21 -8.57
CA LEU A 20 28.44 1.42 -7.46
C LEU A 20 27.33 2.43 -7.82
N VAL A 21 27.68 3.51 -8.54
CA VAL A 21 26.72 4.53 -9.00
C VAL A 21 25.85 3.99 -10.14
N GLU A 22 26.46 3.32 -11.13
CA GLU A 22 25.72 2.74 -12.26
C GLU A 22 24.77 1.64 -11.78
N GLY A 23 25.24 0.78 -10.87
CA GLY A 23 24.43 -0.25 -10.22
C GLY A 23 23.26 0.34 -9.43
N GLY A 24 23.52 1.38 -8.63
CA GLY A 24 22.46 2.09 -7.91
C GLY A 24 21.41 2.69 -8.85
N ASN A 25 21.83 3.35 -9.93
CA ASN A 25 20.92 3.91 -10.93
C ASN A 25 20.10 2.82 -11.65
N ALA A 26 20.73 1.70 -12.01
CA ALA A 26 20.06 0.56 -12.62
C ALA A 26 18.97 0.00 -11.70
N VAL A 27 19.27 -0.15 -10.41
CA VAL A 27 18.30 -0.58 -9.39
C VAL A 27 17.12 0.39 -9.29
N VAL A 28 17.39 1.70 -9.16
CA VAL A 28 16.34 2.73 -9.08
C VAL A 28 15.46 2.72 -10.33
N GLN A 29 16.06 2.59 -11.51
CA GLN A 29 15.30 2.52 -12.77
C GLN A 29 14.45 1.26 -12.85
N ALA A 30 14.98 0.11 -12.43
CA ALA A 30 14.24 -1.15 -12.38
C ALA A 30 13.03 -1.03 -11.44
N PHE A 31 13.20 -0.47 -10.25
CA PHE A 31 12.10 -0.26 -9.30
C PHE A 31 11.09 0.75 -9.79
N ARG A 32 11.51 1.85 -10.45
CA ARG A 32 10.57 2.80 -11.07
C ARG A 32 9.74 2.13 -12.16
N LYS A 33 10.35 1.29 -12.99
CA LYS A 33 9.64 0.49 -14.00
C LYS A 33 8.69 -0.50 -13.32
N ALA A 34 9.15 -1.24 -12.32
CA ALA A 34 8.35 -2.21 -11.57
C ALA A 34 7.13 -1.55 -10.93
N THR A 35 7.30 -0.44 -10.22
CA THR A 35 6.19 0.32 -9.61
C THR A 35 5.18 0.79 -10.66
N SER A 36 5.66 1.31 -11.79
CA SER A 36 4.78 1.80 -12.86
C SER A 36 3.98 0.65 -13.49
N ILE A 37 4.64 -0.46 -13.80
CA ILE A 37 4.01 -1.66 -14.38
C ILE A 37 3.03 -2.28 -13.38
N SER A 38 3.42 -2.44 -12.12
CA SER A 38 2.55 -2.96 -11.06
C SER A 38 1.33 -2.07 -10.86
N LEU A 39 1.49 -0.75 -10.79
CA LEU A 39 0.36 0.17 -10.61
C LEU A 39 -0.63 0.08 -11.78
N LEU A 40 -0.15 0.08 -13.02
CA LEU A 40 -1.00 -0.07 -14.21
C LEU A 40 -1.72 -1.42 -14.22
N THR A 41 -0.98 -2.50 -13.94
CA THR A 41 -1.50 -3.87 -13.97
C THR A 41 -2.54 -4.09 -12.89
N ILE A 42 -2.28 -3.63 -11.67
CA ILE A 42 -3.20 -3.74 -10.54
C ILE A 42 -4.44 -2.88 -10.76
N THR A 43 -4.29 -1.67 -11.31
CA THR A 43 -5.43 -0.83 -11.67
C THR A 43 -6.31 -1.49 -12.73
N ALA A 44 -5.70 -2.07 -13.78
CA ALA A 44 -6.42 -2.82 -14.80
C ALA A 44 -7.12 -4.05 -14.22
N LEU A 45 -6.45 -4.81 -13.34
CA LEU A 45 -7.03 -5.98 -12.68
C LEU A 45 -8.21 -5.59 -11.78
N LEU A 46 -8.08 -4.53 -10.99
CA LEU A 46 -9.18 -4.00 -10.18
C LEU A 46 -10.34 -3.53 -11.04
N LEU A 47 -10.07 -2.87 -12.16
CA LEU A 47 -11.10 -2.42 -13.09
C LEU A 47 -11.82 -3.61 -13.72
N LEU A 48 -11.13 -4.71 -14.02
CA LEU A 48 -11.74 -5.94 -14.53
C LEU A 48 -12.55 -6.67 -13.45
N ALA A 49 -12.02 -6.77 -12.23
CA ALA A 49 -12.67 -7.45 -11.11
C ALA A 49 -13.92 -6.70 -10.61
N LEU A 50 -13.82 -5.38 -10.47
CA LEU A 50 -14.90 -4.52 -9.98
C LEU A 50 -15.79 -4.01 -11.12
N ARG A 51 -15.32 -3.97 -12.37
CA ARG A 51 -16.09 -3.44 -13.53
C ARG A 51 -16.64 -2.02 -13.28
N SER A 52 -15.99 -1.24 -12.41
CA SER A 52 -16.44 0.09 -11.99
C SER A 52 -15.24 0.96 -11.62
N VAL A 53 -15.04 2.03 -12.39
CA VAL A 53 -13.96 3.01 -12.16
C VAL A 53 -14.07 3.63 -10.76
N ARG A 54 -15.29 3.88 -10.28
CA ARG A 54 -15.52 4.47 -8.95
C ARG A 54 -15.06 3.56 -7.82
N ASP A 55 -15.30 2.26 -7.95
CA ASP A 55 -14.89 1.28 -6.94
C ASP A 55 -13.38 1.03 -6.98
N THR A 56 -12.80 1.00 -8.18
CA THR A 56 -11.35 0.96 -8.36
C THR A 56 -10.67 2.15 -7.68
N LEU A 57 -11.15 3.37 -7.92
CA LEU A 57 -10.61 4.58 -7.26
C LEU A 57 -10.81 4.55 -5.74
N THR A 58 -11.94 4.01 -5.26
CA THR A 58 -12.19 3.86 -3.82
C THR A 58 -11.22 2.88 -3.17
N ALA A 59 -10.84 1.80 -3.86
CA ALA A 59 -9.84 0.86 -3.38
C ALA A 59 -8.41 1.44 -3.40
N LEU A 60 -8.10 2.30 -4.37
CA LEU A 60 -6.77 2.92 -4.52
C LEU A 60 -6.57 4.16 -3.62
N ALA A 61 -7.63 4.86 -3.22
CA ALA A 61 -7.49 6.08 -2.41
C ALA A 61 -6.81 5.84 -1.04
N PRO A 62 -7.20 4.83 -0.23
CA PRO A 62 -6.51 4.51 1.01
C PRO A 62 -5.05 4.11 0.80
N LEU A 63 -4.73 3.51 -0.35
CA LEU A 63 -3.38 3.08 -0.70
C LEU A 63 -2.44 4.27 -0.90
N GLY A 64 -2.90 5.31 -1.61
CA GLY A 64 -2.14 6.54 -1.79
C GLY A 64 -1.86 7.23 -0.46
N LEU A 65 -2.87 7.30 0.41
CA LEU A 65 -2.71 7.87 1.75
C LEU A 65 -1.76 7.03 2.61
N ALA A 66 -1.88 5.70 2.57
CA ALA A 66 -0.98 4.79 3.28
C ALA A 66 0.47 4.94 2.82
N ALA A 67 0.72 5.15 1.52
CA ALA A 67 2.06 5.41 1.00
C ALA A 67 2.64 6.72 1.56
N LEU A 68 1.85 7.80 1.57
CA LEU A 68 2.26 9.08 2.18
C LEU A 68 2.54 8.91 3.68
N LEU A 69 1.66 8.22 4.39
CA LEU A 69 1.78 7.96 5.82
C LEU A 69 2.99 7.09 6.13
N THR A 70 3.31 6.12 5.29
CA THR A 70 4.53 5.30 5.39
C THR A 70 5.77 6.18 5.29
N VAL A 71 5.85 7.06 4.28
CA VAL A 71 6.99 7.98 4.12
C VAL A 71 7.10 8.94 5.32
N ALA A 72 5.97 9.44 5.82
CA ALA A 72 5.93 10.29 7.00
C ALA A 72 6.42 9.56 8.26
N LEU A 73 5.94 8.33 8.50
CA LEU A 73 6.36 7.50 9.63
C LEU A 73 7.83 7.09 9.53
N MET A 74 8.33 6.77 8.33
CA MET A 74 9.76 6.52 8.12
C MET A 74 10.60 7.74 8.51
N ARG A 75 10.15 8.94 8.12
CA ARG A 75 10.85 10.19 8.46
C ARG A 75 10.85 10.44 9.97
N LEU A 76 9.73 10.20 10.64
CA LEU A 76 9.61 10.33 12.10
C LEU A 76 10.46 9.29 12.85
N ALA A 77 10.55 8.07 12.31
CA ALA A 77 11.39 7.01 12.86
C ALA A 77 12.90 7.18 12.56
N GLY A 78 13.30 8.25 11.86
CA GLY A 78 14.69 8.48 11.46
C GLY A 78 15.22 7.50 10.41
N ILE A 79 14.34 6.75 9.73
CA ILE A 79 14.71 5.77 8.72
C ILE A 79 14.94 6.49 7.39
N SER A 80 16.16 6.36 6.86
CA SER A 80 16.50 6.91 5.54
C SER A 80 16.12 5.93 4.42
N PHE A 81 15.71 6.47 3.27
CA PHE A 81 15.60 5.68 2.05
C PHE A 81 16.99 5.24 1.58
N ASN A 82 17.14 3.96 1.30
CA ASN A 82 18.35 3.33 0.80
C ASN A 82 17.99 2.33 -0.32
N LEU A 83 19.00 1.71 -0.93
CA LEU A 83 18.78 0.73 -2.00
C LEU A 83 18.08 -0.55 -1.54
N ALA A 84 18.10 -0.87 -0.24
CA ALA A 84 17.41 -2.04 0.29
C ALA A 84 15.90 -1.79 0.48
N ASN A 85 15.49 -0.63 0.99
CA ASN A 85 14.08 -0.32 1.27
C ASN A 85 13.32 0.34 0.10
N ILE A 86 13.97 0.57 -1.04
CA ILE A 86 13.30 1.08 -2.25
C ILE A 86 12.18 0.14 -2.77
N ILE A 87 12.28 -1.17 -2.48
CA ILE A 87 11.27 -2.17 -2.85
C ILE A 87 9.93 -1.99 -2.13
N VAL A 88 9.91 -1.25 -1.01
CA VAL A 88 8.71 -1.07 -0.18
C VAL A 88 7.57 -0.43 -0.97
N LEU A 89 7.85 0.53 -1.84
CA LEU A 89 6.81 1.24 -2.61
C LEU A 89 6.01 0.32 -3.54
N PRO A 90 6.63 -0.45 -4.47
CA PRO A 90 5.87 -1.38 -5.30
C PRO A 90 5.20 -2.48 -4.49
N LEU A 91 5.81 -2.92 -3.39
CA LEU A 91 5.27 -3.97 -2.53
C LEU A 91 4.04 -3.50 -1.74
N LEU A 92 4.04 -2.24 -1.29
CA LEU A 92 2.90 -1.58 -0.64
C LEU A 92 1.68 -1.57 -1.55
N ILE A 93 1.87 -1.28 -2.86
CA ILE A 93 0.77 -1.28 -3.83
C ILE A 93 0.11 -2.67 -3.92
N GLY A 94 0.92 -3.73 -3.98
CA GLY A 94 0.43 -5.10 -4.04
C GLY A 94 -0.36 -5.50 -2.80
N LEU A 95 0.21 -5.29 -1.61
CA LEU A 95 -0.45 -5.68 -0.35
C LEU A 95 -1.70 -4.85 -0.04
N GLY A 96 -1.65 -3.54 -0.22
CA GLY A 96 -2.81 -2.71 0.12
C GLY A 96 -4.00 -2.95 -0.81
N VAL A 97 -3.76 -3.26 -2.09
CA VAL A 97 -4.86 -3.67 -2.97
C VAL A 97 -5.40 -5.05 -2.61
N ALA A 98 -4.54 -6.00 -2.23
CA ALA A 98 -4.98 -7.33 -1.79
C ALA A 98 -5.93 -7.26 -0.60
N PHE A 99 -5.68 -6.38 0.38
CA PHE A 99 -6.61 -6.18 1.50
C PHE A 99 -7.83 -5.33 1.13
N GLY A 100 -7.65 -4.26 0.34
CA GLY A 100 -8.72 -3.35 -0.03
C GLY A 100 -9.81 -4.00 -0.88
N ILE A 101 -9.44 -4.90 -1.80
CA ILE A 101 -10.39 -5.58 -2.69
C ILE A 101 -11.39 -6.46 -1.91
N TYR A 102 -10.97 -7.11 -0.83
CA TYR A 102 -11.85 -7.95 -0.01
C TYR A 102 -12.99 -7.13 0.60
N LEU A 103 -12.68 -5.98 1.20
CA LEU A 103 -13.69 -5.10 1.79
C LEU A 103 -14.64 -4.50 0.72
N VAL A 104 -14.10 -4.05 -0.41
CA VAL A 104 -14.93 -3.49 -1.49
C VAL A 104 -15.85 -4.55 -2.09
N THR A 105 -15.35 -5.77 -2.29
CA THR A 105 -16.13 -6.90 -2.81
C THR A 105 -17.23 -7.29 -1.81
N ARG A 106 -16.91 -7.31 -0.51
CA ARG A 106 -17.88 -7.62 0.55
C ARG A 106 -19.00 -6.59 0.63
N TRP A 107 -18.66 -5.31 0.50
CA TRP A 107 -19.66 -4.24 0.41
C TRP A 107 -20.58 -4.40 -0.80
N ARG A 108 -20.02 -4.75 -1.97
CA ARG A 108 -20.80 -5.03 -3.19
C ARG A 108 -21.72 -6.25 -3.08
N SER A 109 -21.46 -7.18 -2.17
CA SER A 109 -22.38 -8.29 -1.88
C SER A 109 -23.66 -7.85 -1.14
N GLY A 110 -23.83 -6.55 -0.86
CA GLY A 110 -25.06 -5.99 -0.29
C GLY A 110 -25.01 -5.76 1.22
N ILE A 111 -23.82 -5.86 1.83
CA ILE A 111 -23.68 -5.65 3.27
C ILE A 111 -23.58 -4.15 3.58
N PRO A 112 -24.42 -3.63 4.49
CA PRO A 112 -24.35 -2.23 4.92
C PRO A 112 -22.97 -1.88 5.47
N VAL A 113 -22.52 -0.65 5.25
CA VAL A 113 -21.21 -0.19 5.75
C VAL A 113 -21.12 -0.30 7.29
N ALA A 114 -22.24 -0.13 7.99
CA ALA A 114 -22.33 -0.30 9.45
C ALA A 114 -21.99 -1.73 9.91
N ASP A 115 -22.32 -2.74 9.09
CA ASP A 115 -22.13 -4.15 9.42
C ASP A 115 -20.83 -4.69 8.85
N LEU A 116 -20.19 -4.00 7.89
CA LEU A 116 -18.93 -4.43 7.28
C LEU A 116 -17.85 -4.74 8.32
N LEU A 117 -17.73 -3.89 9.35
CA LEU A 117 -16.76 -4.05 10.43
C LEU A 117 -17.10 -5.20 11.39
N GLN A 118 -18.37 -5.64 11.41
CA GLN A 118 -18.83 -6.78 12.22
C GLN A 118 -18.79 -8.11 11.46
N THR A 119 -18.46 -8.08 10.16
CA THR A 119 -18.23 -9.31 9.40
C THR A 119 -16.87 -9.91 9.69
N SER A 120 -16.69 -11.19 9.39
CA SER A 120 -15.39 -11.87 9.52
C SER A 120 -14.32 -11.40 8.52
N THR A 121 -14.66 -10.51 7.57
CA THR A 121 -13.72 -10.06 6.52
C THR A 121 -12.63 -9.14 7.09
N PRO A 122 -12.95 -8.05 7.81
CA PRO A 122 -11.95 -7.25 8.54
C PRO A 122 -11.07 -8.07 9.48
N GLU A 123 -11.66 -9.02 10.24
CA GLU A 123 -10.90 -9.89 11.13
C GLU A 123 -9.93 -10.79 10.36
N ALA A 124 -10.36 -11.42 9.27
CA ALA A 124 -9.50 -12.22 8.41
C ALA A 124 -8.35 -11.38 7.81
N VAL A 125 -8.64 -10.14 7.39
CA VAL A 125 -7.63 -9.20 6.89
C VAL A 125 -6.64 -8.81 7.99
N LEU A 126 -7.12 -8.56 9.22
CA LEU A 126 -6.27 -8.29 10.39
C LEU A 126 -5.35 -9.47 10.68
N PHE A 127 -5.85 -10.70 10.75
CA PHE A 127 -5.02 -11.88 10.98
C PHE A 127 -4.01 -12.11 9.87
N SER A 128 -4.41 -11.96 8.61
CA SER A 128 -3.50 -12.05 7.47
C SER A 128 -2.38 -11.01 7.56
N ALA A 129 -2.73 -9.76 7.87
CA ALA A 129 -1.77 -8.69 8.06
C ALA A 129 -0.83 -8.94 9.26
N LEU A 130 -1.33 -9.49 10.37
CA LEU A 130 -0.51 -9.86 11.53
C LEU A 130 0.48 -10.99 11.21
N THR A 131 0.09 -11.98 10.40
CA THR A 131 1.01 -13.02 9.92
C THR A 131 2.10 -12.42 9.04
N THR A 132 1.75 -11.53 8.10
CA THR A 132 2.73 -10.85 7.26
C THR A 132 3.64 -9.92 8.07
N MET A 133 3.09 -9.18 9.04
CA MET A 133 3.87 -8.37 9.99
C MET A 133 4.84 -9.24 10.80
N SER A 134 4.45 -10.44 11.20
CA SER A 134 5.36 -11.37 11.89
C SER A 134 6.52 -11.79 10.98
N SER A 135 6.26 -12.02 9.70
CA SER A 135 7.30 -12.32 8.70
C SER A 135 8.28 -11.15 8.51
N PHE A 136 7.77 -9.93 8.32
CA PHE A 136 8.60 -8.73 8.21
C PHE A 136 9.29 -8.35 9.53
N GLY A 137 8.65 -8.65 10.67
CA GLY A 137 9.22 -8.50 12.00
C GLY A 137 10.41 -9.43 12.23
N SER A 138 10.33 -10.68 11.77
CA SER A 138 11.48 -11.59 11.76
C SER A 138 12.65 -11.01 10.93
N LEU A 139 12.33 -10.45 9.76
CA LEU A 139 13.32 -9.78 8.92
C LEU A 139 13.94 -8.54 9.59
N ALA A 140 13.17 -7.83 10.43
CA ALA A 140 13.65 -6.66 11.18
C ALA A 140 14.71 -7.01 12.23
N VAL A 141 14.79 -8.27 12.67
CA VAL A 141 15.78 -8.79 13.64
C VAL A 141 17.03 -9.33 12.94
N ALA A 142 17.06 -9.34 11.60
CA ALA A 142 18.22 -9.81 10.85
C ALA A 142 19.50 -9.03 11.20
N SER A 143 20.63 -9.75 11.26
CA SER A 143 21.94 -9.18 11.56
C SER A 143 22.46 -8.23 10.48
N ASP A 144 21.99 -8.40 9.23
CA ASP A 144 22.34 -7.50 8.14
C ASP A 144 21.58 -6.16 8.29
N PRO A 145 22.28 -5.01 8.36
CA PRO A 145 21.64 -3.70 8.52
C PRO A 145 20.66 -3.34 7.41
N GLY A 146 20.92 -3.78 6.17
CA GLY A 146 20.03 -3.55 5.04
C GLY A 146 18.71 -4.28 5.21
N MET A 147 18.76 -5.55 5.59
CA MET A 147 17.57 -6.39 5.81
C MET A 147 16.79 -5.96 7.07
N SER A 148 17.47 -5.58 8.15
CA SER A 148 16.82 -5.07 9.37
C SER A 148 16.00 -3.81 9.08
N VAL A 149 16.57 -2.84 8.36
CA VAL A 149 15.88 -1.61 7.96
C VAL A 149 14.72 -1.91 7.01
N LEU A 150 14.91 -2.83 6.06
CA LEU A 150 13.84 -3.28 5.16
C LEU A 150 12.66 -3.87 5.95
N GLY A 151 12.91 -4.80 6.87
CA GLY A 151 11.89 -5.43 7.71
C GLY A 151 11.12 -4.41 8.54
N ARG A 152 11.81 -3.47 9.21
CA ARG A 152 11.16 -2.39 9.97
C ARG A 152 10.28 -1.50 9.08
N THR A 153 10.80 -1.13 7.91
CA THR A 153 10.08 -0.28 6.96
C THR A 153 8.82 -0.97 6.45
N LEU A 154 8.93 -2.27 6.13
CA LEU A 154 7.80 -3.09 5.68
C LEU A 154 6.73 -3.23 6.76
N SER A 155 7.11 -3.51 8.01
CA SER A 155 6.16 -3.59 9.12
C SER A 155 5.42 -2.27 9.36
N ILE A 156 6.13 -1.14 9.31
CA ILE A 156 5.51 0.20 9.42
C ILE A 156 4.55 0.45 8.25
N SER A 157 4.97 0.11 7.02
CA SER A 157 4.15 0.31 5.83
C SER A 157 2.87 -0.53 5.87
N LEU A 158 2.96 -1.78 6.34
CA LEU A 158 1.83 -2.68 6.44
C LEU A 158 0.84 -2.22 7.51
N ALA A 159 1.34 -1.76 8.66
CA ALA A 159 0.50 -1.15 9.70
C ALA A 159 -0.23 0.10 9.17
N ALA A 160 0.47 0.96 8.43
CA ALA A 160 -0.12 2.15 7.81
C ALA A 160 -1.22 1.79 6.79
N VAL A 161 -0.97 0.78 5.94
CA VAL A 161 -1.94 0.24 4.98
C VAL A 161 -3.16 -0.31 5.67
N LEU A 162 -2.97 -1.15 6.69
CA LEU A 162 -4.05 -1.77 7.45
C LEU A 162 -4.93 -0.70 8.13
N LEU A 163 -4.32 0.30 8.74
CA LEU A 163 -5.03 1.42 9.38
C LEU A 163 -5.82 2.22 8.34
N CYS A 164 -5.22 2.55 7.20
CA CYS A 164 -5.93 3.27 6.14
C CYS A 164 -7.08 2.44 5.56
N ILE A 165 -6.92 1.13 5.39
CA ILE A 165 -7.98 0.28 4.83
C ILE A 165 -9.12 0.09 5.84
N LEU A 166 -8.83 -0.13 7.11
CA LEU A 166 -9.87 -0.38 8.12
C LEU A 166 -10.60 0.90 8.56
N ILE A 167 -10.00 2.07 8.38
CA ILE A 167 -10.61 3.35 8.78
C ILE A 167 -11.07 4.15 7.56
N LEU A 168 -10.18 4.41 6.61
CA LEU A 168 -10.47 5.30 5.48
C LEU A 168 -11.41 4.65 4.46
N LEU A 169 -11.23 3.36 4.16
CA LEU A 169 -12.08 2.67 3.19
C LEU A 169 -13.57 2.64 3.61
N PRO A 170 -13.95 2.20 4.83
CA PRO A 170 -15.34 2.26 5.26
C PRO A 170 -15.86 3.70 5.35
N ALA A 171 -15.03 4.68 5.71
CA ALA A 171 -15.43 6.09 5.68
C ALA A 171 -15.77 6.58 4.26
N ILE A 172 -14.95 6.22 3.26
CA ILE A 172 -15.22 6.55 1.85
C ILE A 172 -16.48 5.82 1.36
N LEU A 173 -16.66 4.55 1.73
CA LEU A 173 -17.86 3.78 1.37
C LEU A 173 -19.12 4.35 2.05
N ALA A 174 -19.03 4.81 3.30
CA ALA A 174 -20.13 5.46 4.02
C ALA A 174 -20.53 6.79 3.35
N LEU A 175 -19.57 7.60 2.91
CA LEU A 175 -19.86 8.83 2.17
C LEU A 175 -20.53 8.56 0.81
N ARG A 176 -20.22 7.42 0.19
CA ARG A 176 -20.84 6.99 -1.08
C ARG A 176 -22.21 6.34 -0.89
N ALA A 177 -22.43 5.69 0.25
CA ALA A 177 -23.73 5.20 0.66
C ALA A 177 -24.54 6.40 1.18
N THR A 178 -25.13 7.19 0.27
CA THR A 178 -26.12 8.21 0.65
C THR A 178 -27.11 7.61 1.65
N PRO A 179 -27.35 8.22 2.82
CA PRO A 179 -28.46 7.82 3.66
C PRO A 179 -29.70 8.01 2.80
N THR A 180 -30.43 6.96 2.47
CA THR A 180 -31.79 7.12 1.95
C THR A 180 -32.61 7.60 3.15
N PRO A 181 -33.06 8.86 3.23
CA PRO A 181 -33.99 9.28 4.26
C PRO A 181 -35.36 8.81 3.76
N GLY A 182 -35.80 7.62 4.20
CA GLY A 182 -37.13 7.14 3.83
C GLY A 182 -37.27 5.63 3.77
N ALA A 183 -37.34 4.98 4.92
CA ALA A 183 -38.08 3.73 5.06
C ALA A 183 -38.67 3.66 6.47
N GLY A 184 -39.92 4.15 6.63
CA GLY A 184 -40.81 3.64 7.67
C GLY A 184 -41.27 4.56 8.80
N THR A 185 -41.64 5.81 8.52
CA THR A 185 -42.68 6.47 9.34
C THR A 185 -44.01 5.77 9.04
N GLY A 186 -44.40 4.80 9.87
CA GLY A 186 -45.59 3.98 9.58
C GLY A 186 -45.99 3.00 10.67
N ARG A 187 -45.79 3.33 11.96
CA ARG A 187 -46.58 2.72 13.05
C ARG A 187 -47.55 3.77 13.62
N GLY A 188 -48.52 4.11 12.79
CA GLY A 188 -49.77 4.72 13.23
C GLY A 188 -50.68 3.64 13.80
N LYS A 189 -51.00 3.77 15.08
CA LYS A 189 -52.31 3.53 15.70
C LYS A 189 -53.26 2.53 15.00
N ALA A 190 -53.46 1.39 15.66
CA ALA A 190 -54.77 0.75 15.87
C ALA A 190 -54.62 0.05 17.23
N ARG A 191 -55.14 0.63 18.32
CA ARG A 191 -56.53 0.57 18.79
C ARG A 191 -56.97 -0.86 19.05
#